data_AF-A0A1I4LMS9-F1
#
_entry.id   AF-A0A1I4LMS9-F1
#
_cell.length_a   1.000
_cell.length_b   1.000
_cell.length_c   1.000
_cell.angle_alpha   90.00
_cell.angle_beta   90.00
_cell.angle_gamma   90.00
#
_symmetry.space_group_name_H-M   'P 1'
#
loop_
_entity.id
_entity.type
_entity.pdbx_description
1 polymer ?
#
loop_
_entity_poly.entity_id
_entity_poly.type
_entity_poly.pdbx_seq_one_letter_code
_entity_poly.pdbx_strand_id
1 'polypeptide(L)'
;MNMLELKRDASVKGKNGIAFIMAATIIWLAITVVYSQTIPLQTKNIILLFLTAFLFPLALAVSAMVKADWKLADNPLGMLGLFLNLAQFMYFPIIFWAFIQSPKEMIIFFAVVTGAHFFPYGWFYEAKPYYIFAPIISVSIMLAGWRMEESQLWIIPLMMMIFLTILSLFLYGDYKSKVKGN
;
A
#
# COMPACT_ATOMS: atom_id res chain seq x y z
N MET A 1 -14.86 -24.69 -6.45
CA MET A 1 -15.13 -23.25 -6.58
C MET A 1 -14.60 -22.78 -7.92
N ASN A 2 -15.38 -22.00 -8.67
CA ASN A 2 -14.87 -21.32 -9.87
C ASN A 2 -13.97 -20.11 -9.48
N MET A 3 -13.27 -19.53 -10.44
CA MET A 3 -12.32 -18.43 -10.19
C MET A 3 -12.98 -17.20 -9.53
N LEU A 4 -14.22 -16.88 -9.87
CA LEU A 4 -14.95 -15.76 -9.27
C LEU A 4 -15.29 -16.05 -7.81
N GLU A 5 -15.73 -17.26 -7.50
CA GLU A 5 -16.00 -17.71 -6.13
C GLU A 5 -14.73 -17.69 -5.27
N LEU A 6 -13.58 -18.13 -5.81
CA LEU A 6 -12.30 -18.09 -5.11
C LEU A 6 -11.88 -16.67 -4.74
N LYS A 7 -12.00 -15.71 -5.67
CA LYS A 7 -11.70 -14.30 -5.42
C LYS A 7 -12.66 -13.67 -4.41
N ARG A 8 -13.96 -13.98 -4.50
CA ARG A 8 -14.97 -13.47 -3.54
C ARG A 8 -14.77 -14.05 -2.15
N ASP A 9 -14.42 -15.33 -2.03
CA ASP A 9 -14.06 -15.96 -0.75
C ASP A 9 -12.84 -15.29 -0.13
N ALA A 10 -11.76 -15.08 -0.91
CA ALA A 10 -10.58 -14.35 -0.47
C ALA A 10 -10.92 -12.92 0.00
N SER A 11 -11.78 -12.22 -0.74
CA SER A 11 -12.28 -10.88 -0.42
C SER A 11 -13.05 -10.81 0.89
N VAL A 12 -13.96 -11.75 1.13
CA VAL A 12 -14.79 -11.76 2.34
C VAL A 12 -13.96 -12.17 3.57
N LYS A 13 -13.17 -13.25 3.47
CA LYS A 13 -12.34 -13.74 4.58
C LYS A 13 -11.22 -12.76 4.94
N GLY A 14 -10.49 -12.29 3.93
CA GLY A 14 -9.40 -11.32 4.09
C GLY A 14 -9.86 -9.87 4.25
N LYS A 15 -11.17 -9.61 4.18
CA LYS A 15 -11.77 -8.27 4.22
C LYS A 15 -11.09 -7.31 3.24
N ASN A 16 -10.93 -7.75 2.00
CA ASN A 16 -10.22 -6.99 0.95
C ASN A 16 -8.80 -6.54 1.33
N GLY A 17 -8.13 -7.18 2.29
CA GLY A 17 -6.80 -6.75 2.74
C GLY A 17 -6.79 -5.40 3.49
N ILE A 18 -7.94 -4.93 3.99
CA ILE A 18 -8.07 -3.64 4.69
C ILE A 18 -7.04 -3.48 5.82
N ALA A 19 -6.73 -4.56 6.54
CA ALA A 19 -5.74 -4.53 7.62
C ALA A 19 -4.34 -4.07 7.14
N PHE A 20 -3.92 -4.51 5.96
CA PHE A 20 -2.65 -4.10 5.36
C PHE A 20 -2.68 -2.63 4.92
N ILE A 21 -3.82 -2.16 4.38
CA ILE A 21 -3.98 -0.76 3.98
C ILE A 21 -4.01 0.17 5.20
N MET A 22 -4.65 -0.24 6.29
CA MET A 22 -4.64 0.49 7.56
C MET A 22 -3.24 0.54 8.18
N ALA A 23 -2.53 -0.59 8.20
CA ALA A 23 -1.14 -0.62 8.66
C ALA A 23 -0.25 0.29 7.81
N ALA A 24 -0.39 0.24 6.48
CA ALA A 24 0.32 1.13 5.57
C ALA A 24 0.00 2.61 5.86
N THR A 25 -1.27 2.94 6.13
CA THR A 25 -1.68 4.31 6.47
C THR A 25 -0.92 4.84 7.70
N ILE A 26 -0.77 4.01 8.74
CA ILE A 26 -0.01 4.36 9.95
C ILE A 26 1.48 4.56 9.63
N ILE A 27 2.07 3.66 8.83
CA ILE A 27 3.47 3.78 8.39
C ILE A 27 3.68 5.06 7.58
N TRP A 28 2.80 5.36 6.63
CA TRP A 28 2.90 6.57 5.81
C TRP A 28 2.69 7.85 6.62
N LEU A 29 1.84 7.83 7.65
CA LEU A 29 1.75 8.92 8.62
C LEU A 29 3.08 9.15 9.35
N ALA A 30 3.73 8.07 9.81
CA ALA A 30 5.04 8.18 10.45
C ALA A 30 6.10 8.73 9.48
N ILE A 31 6.08 8.29 8.22
CA ILE A 31 6.96 8.83 7.17
C ILE A 31 6.68 10.33 6.95
N THR A 32 5.42 10.77 6.93
CA THR A 32 5.08 12.21 6.86
C THR A 32 5.72 12.99 7.99
N VAL A 33 5.62 12.50 9.23
CA VAL A 33 6.26 13.14 10.39
C VAL A 33 7.76 13.25 10.17
N VAL A 34 8.44 12.19 9.71
CA VAL A 34 9.88 12.20 9.43
C VAL A 34 10.27 13.21 8.35
N TYR A 35 9.52 13.26 7.24
CA TYR A 35 9.84 14.17 6.14
C TYR A 35 9.57 15.64 6.47
N SER A 36 8.68 15.90 7.43
CA SER A 36 8.44 17.25 7.96
C SER A 36 9.56 17.79 8.88
N GLN A 37 10.48 16.93 9.33
CA GLN A 37 11.60 17.36 10.19
C GLN A 37 12.73 18.01 9.37
N THR A 38 13.56 18.81 10.03
CA THR A 38 14.73 19.49 9.42
C THR A 38 16.01 18.66 9.44
N ILE A 39 15.90 17.33 9.44
CA ILE A 39 17.05 16.40 9.40
C ILE A 39 17.51 16.14 7.96
N PRO A 40 18.74 15.64 7.73
CA PRO A 40 19.25 15.39 6.38
C PRO A 40 18.37 14.44 5.56
N LEU A 41 18.21 14.71 4.27
CA LEU A 41 17.39 13.91 3.34
C LEU A 41 17.77 12.43 3.31
N GLN A 42 19.07 12.13 3.32
CA GLN A 42 19.57 10.76 3.34
C GLN A 42 19.08 10.02 4.60
N THR A 43 19.08 10.69 5.75
CA THR A 43 18.55 10.13 7.01
C THR A 43 17.04 9.91 6.91
N LYS A 44 16.28 10.84 6.32
CA LYS A 44 14.83 10.65 6.07
C LYS A 44 14.56 9.41 5.22
N ASN A 45 15.32 9.24 4.13
CA ASN A 45 15.20 8.11 3.22
C ASN A 45 15.54 6.77 3.90
N ILE A 46 16.57 6.73 4.76
CA ILE A 46 16.92 5.53 5.54
C ILE A 46 15.79 5.19 6.53
N ILE A 47 15.27 6.19 7.25
CA ILE A 47 14.18 5.99 8.21
C ILE A 47 12.92 5.51 7.48
N LEU A 48 12.61 6.02 6.28
CA LEU A 48 11.51 5.53 5.45
C LEU A 48 11.63 4.02 5.20
N LEU A 49 12.79 3.56 4.73
CA LEU A 49 13.01 2.13 4.47
C LEU A 49 12.86 1.31 5.76
N PHE A 50 13.43 1.79 6.86
CA PHE A 50 13.30 1.14 8.17
C PHE A 50 11.84 1.03 8.64
N LEU A 51 11.06 2.11 8.55
CA LEU A 51 9.65 2.11 8.93
C LEU A 51 8.84 1.09 8.11
N THR A 52 9.14 0.92 6.82
CA THR A 52 8.42 -0.05 5.98
C THR A 52 8.64 -1.51 6.40
N ALA A 53 9.73 -1.83 7.10
CA ALA A 53 9.95 -3.18 7.64
C ALA A 53 8.90 -3.57 8.70
N PHE A 54 8.30 -2.58 9.38
CA PHE A 54 7.24 -2.80 10.37
C PHE A 54 5.84 -2.96 9.76
N LEU A 55 5.69 -2.77 8.44
CA LEU A 55 4.40 -2.89 7.76
C LEU A 55 3.76 -4.26 8.01
N PHE A 56 4.52 -5.34 7.82
CA PHE A 56 3.99 -6.70 7.95
C PHE A 56 3.60 -7.03 9.40
N PRO A 57 4.46 -6.83 10.43
CA PRO A 57 4.05 -6.99 11.83
C PRO A 57 2.80 -6.19 12.20
N LEU A 58 2.72 -4.93 11.76
CA LEU A 58 1.56 -4.08 12.03
C LEU A 58 0.30 -4.58 11.33
N ALA A 59 0.41 -5.05 10.09
CA ALA A 59 -0.71 -5.64 9.35
C ALA A 59 -1.24 -6.90 10.03
N LEU A 60 -0.37 -7.73 10.65
CA LEU A 60 -0.80 -8.88 11.44
C LEU A 60 -1.60 -8.45 12.68
N ALA A 61 -1.10 -7.44 13.41
CA ALA A 61 -1.78 -6.90 14.58
C ALA A 61 -3.17 -6.32 14.20
N VAL A 62 -3.23 -5.51 13.14
CA VAL A 62 -4.49 -4.95 12.65
C VAL A 62 -5.43 -6.07 12.15
N SER A 63 -4.91 -7.09 11.46
CA SER A 63 -5.72 -8.23 10.99
C SER A 63 -6.40 -8.96 12.16
N ALA A 64 -5.69 -9.13 13.28
CA ALA A 64 -6.27 -9.68 14.50
C ALA A 64 -7.38 -8.78 15.06
N MET A 65 -7.13 -7.46 15.14
CA MET A 65 -8.14 -6.50 15.62
C MET A 65 -9.40 -6.48 14.77
N VAL A 66 -9.26 -6.49 13.44
CA VAL A 66 -10.40 -6.47 12.53
C VAL A 66 -10.96 -7.86 12.23
N LYS A 67 -10.40 -8.93 12.82
CA LYS A 67 -10.78 -10.33 12.55
C LYS A 67 -10.76 -10.67 11.05
N ALA A 68 -9.69 -10.28 10.36
CA ALA A 68 -9.46 -10.66 8.96
C ALA A 68 -8.60 -11.92 8.90
N ASP A 69 -9.02 -12.90 8.11
CA ASP A 69 -8.17 -14.04 7.77
C ASP A 69 -7.27 -13.66 6.60
N TRP A 70 -6.06 -13.22 6.94
CA TRP A 70 -5.06 -12.84 5.95
C TRP A 70 -4.32 -14.04 5.33
N LYS A 71 -4.34 -15.20 6.00
CA LYS A 71 -3.62 -16.41 5.52
C LYS A 71 -4.41 -17.12 4.43
N LEU A 72 -5.74 -17.05 4.50
CA LEU A 72 -6.64 -17.66 3.53
C LEU A 72 -6.29 -19.15 3.30
N ALA A 73 -6.03 -19.89 4.39
CA ALA A 73 -5.41 -21.22 4.33
C ALA A 73 -6.21 -22.23 3.51
N ASP A 74 -7.54 -22.13 3.54
CA ASP A 74 -8.46 -23.02 2.80
C ASP A 74 -8.76 -22.53 1.38
N ASN A 75 -8.16 -21.41 0.96
CA ASN A 75 -8.35 -20.85 -0.37
C ASN A 75 -7.08 -21.07 -1.21
N PRO A 76 -7.17 -21.73 -2.38
CA PRO A 76 -6.03 -21.92 -3.29
C PRO A 76 -5.28 -20.64 -3.69
N LEU A 77 -5.93 -19.47 -3.59
CA LEU A 77 -5.31 -18.17 -3.87
C LEU A 77 -4.51 -17.61 -2.67
N GLY A 78 -4.54 -18.22 -1.48
CA GLY A 78 -3.91 -17.66 -0.28
C GLY A 78 -2.41 -17.34 -0.47
N MET A 79 -1.66 -18.26 -1.07
CA MET A 79 -0.23 -18.04 -1.37
C MET A 79 0.02 -16.97 -2.44
N LEU A 80 -0.94 -16.74 -3.35
CA LEU A 80 -0.79 -15.72 -4.38
C LEU A 80 -0.72 -14.31 -3.77
N GLY A 81 -1.46 -14.04 -2.69
CA GLY A 81 -1.36 -12.76 -1.96
C GLY A 81 0.06 -12.48 -1.44
N LEU A 82 0.77 -13.52 -0.99
CA LEU A 82 2.18 -13.42 -0.58
C LEU A 82 3.08 -13.11 -1.78
N PHE A 83 2.92 -13.84 -2.89
CA PHE A 83 3.72 -13.59 -4.10
C PHE A 83 3.51 -12.19 -4.67
N LEU A 84 2.27 -11.67 -4.64
CA LEU A 84 1.99 -10.30 -5.02
C LEU A 84 2.80 -9.33 -4.14
N ASN A 85 2.74 -9.46 -2.81
CA ASN A 85 3.56 -8.63 -1.91
C ASN A 85 5.06 -8.78 -2.18
N LEU A 86 5.56 -9.98 -2.48
CA LEU A 86 6.97 -10.19 -2.77
C LEU A 86 7.42 -9.55 -4.09
N ALA A 87 6.52 -9.44 -5.07
CA ALA A 87 6.82 -8.85 -6.36
C ALA A 87 7.24 -7.37 -6.25
N GLN A 88 6.82 -6.65 -5.20
CA GLN A 88 7.22 -5.26 -4.98
C GLN A 88 8.74 -5.11 -4.74
N PHE A 89 9.40 -6.15 -4.21
CA PHE A 89 10.84 -6.13 -3.99
C PHE A 89 11.64 -6.12 -5.29
N MET A 90 11.04 -6.53 -6.42
CA MET A 90 11.68 -6.45 -7.73
C MET A 90 11.93 -5.01 -8.18
N TYR A 91 11.26 -4.02 -7.55
CA TYR A 91 11.49 -2.60 -7.80
C TYR A 91 12.53 -1.99 -6.84
N PHE A 92 13.04 -2.71 -5.84
CA PHE A 92 14.05 -2.16 -4.94
C PHE A 92 15.36 -1.73 -5.64
N PRO A 93 15.82 -2.38 -6.73
CA PRO A 93 16.97 -1.87 -7.48
C PRO A 93 16.81 -0.42 -7.96
N ILE A 94 15.64 -0.01 -8.46
CA ILE A 94 15.41 1.38 -8.87
C ILE A 94 15.30 2.32 -7.65
N ILE A 95 14.77 1.83 -6.52
CA ILE A 95 14.74 2.59 -5.27
C ILE A 95 16.15 2.84 -4.72
N PHE A 96 17.02 1.83 -4.72
CA PHE A 96 18.41 1.99 -4.28
C PHE A 96 19.23 2.85 -5.24
N TRP A 97 18.99 2.73 -6.54
CA TRP A 97 19.57 3.65 -7.52
C TRP A 97 19.15 5.10 -7.22
N ALA A 98 17.86 5.34 -6.99
CA ALA A 98 17.36 6.68 -6.65
C ALA A 98 17.91 7.16 -5.31
N PHE A 99 18.04 6.30 -4.31
CA PHE A 99 18.67 6.66 -3.03
C PHE A 99 20.08 7.24 -3.20
N ILE A 100 20.87 6.70 -4.13
CA ILE A 100 22.25 7.11 -4.39
C ILE A 100 22.32 8.31 -5.35
N GLN A 101 21.60 8.22 -6.47
CA GLN A 101 21.76 9.14 -7.61
C GLN A 101 20.71 10.26 -7.65
N SER A 102 19.54 10.03 -7.05
CA SER A 102 18.39 10.94 -7.10
C SER A 102 17.63 10.94 -5.77
N PRO A 103 18.29 11.26 -4.63
CA PRO A 103 17.73 11.03 -3.29
C PRO A 103 16.43 11.80 -3.02
N LYS A 104 16.20 12.91 -3.73
CA LYS A 104 14.94 13.68 -3.66
C LYS A 104 13.77 12.90 -4.27
N GLU A 105 14.01 12.23 -5.39
CA GLU A 105 13.02 11.48 -6.16
C GLU A 105 12.72 10.09 -5.58
N MET A 106 13.58 9.58 -4.70
CA MET A 106 13.39 8.27 -4.07
C MET A 106 12.00 8.11 -3.43
N ILE A 107 11.52 9.09 -2.65
CA ILE A 107 10.21 9.00 -2.01
C ILE A 107 9.06 9.02 -3.03
N ILE A 108 9.23 9.74 -4.14
CA ILE A 108 8.26 9.79 -5.23
C ILE A 108 8.18 8.41 -5.89
N PHE A 109 9.31 7.83 -6.27
CA PHE A 109 9.35 6.49 -6.87
C PHE A 109 8.83 5.43 -5.92
N PHE A 110 9.18 5.50 -4.64
CA PHE A 110 8.70 4.57 -3.63
C PHE A 110 7.16 4.63 -3.49
N ALA A 111 6.60 5.84 -3.45
CA ALA A 111 5.15 6.05 -3.40
C ALA A 111 4.44 5.58 -4.69
N VAL A 112 5.01 5.84 -5.87
CA VAL A 112 4.48 5.37 -7.17
C VAL A 112 4.47 3.85 -7.25
N VAL A 113 5.56 3.18 -6.88
CA VAL A 113 5.65 1.72 -6.84
C VAL A 113 4.60 1.15 -5.88
N THR A 114 4.48 1.74 -4.69
CA THR A 114 3.48 1.34 -3.69
C THR A 114 2.05 1.48 -4.23
N GLY A 115 1.72 2.61 -4.85
CA GLY A 115 0.41 2.86 -5.45
C GLY A 115 0.09 1.89 -6.59
N ALA A 116 1.03 1.70 -7.51
CA ALA A 116 0.87 0.81 -8.66
C ALA A 116 0.70 -0.66 -8.23
N HIS A 117 1.40 -1.05 -7.16
CA HIS A 117 1.33 -2.39 -6.59
C HIS A 117 -0.08 -2.79 -6.12
N PHE A 118 -0.98 -1.82 -5.90
CA PHE A 118 -2.36 -2.14 -5.56
C PHE A 118 -3.20 -2.65 -6.73
N PHE A 119 -2.79 -2.44 -7.99
CA PHE A 119 -3.59 -2.81 -9.15
C PHE A 119 -3.92 -4.32 -9.24
N PRO A 120 -2.97 -5.26 -9.03
CA PRO A 120 -3.25 -6.69 -9.02
C PRO A 120 -4.25 -7.12 -7.93
N TYR A 121 -4.37 -6.37 -6.83
CA TYR A 121 -5.34 -6.69 -5.78
C TYR A 121 -6.78 -6.42 -6.19
N GLY A 122 -7.01 -5.58 -7.21
CA GLY A 122 -8.32 -5.45 -7.84
C GLY A 122 -8.78 -6.78 -8.44
N TRP A 123 -7.86 -7.54 -9.02
CA TRP A 123 -8.14 -8.88 -9.50
C TRP A 123 -8.22 -9.86 -8.34
N PHE A 124 -7.23 -9.87 -7.44
CA PHE A 124 -7.13 -10.85 -6.36
C PHE A 124 -8.39 -10.89 -5.48
N TYR A 125 -8.91 -9.72 -5.12
CA TYR A 125 -10.10 -9.58 -4.27
C TYR A 125 -11.39 -9.28 -5.05
N GLU A 126 -11.36 -9.26 -6.39
CA GLU A 126 -12.49 -8.80 -7.21
C GLU A 126 -13.02 -7.42 -6.73
N ALA A 127 -12.11 -6.50 -6.40
CA ALA A 127 -12.43 -5.25 -5.69
C ALA A 127 -12.10 -4.04 -6.57
N LYS A 128 -13.15 -3.42 -7.12
CA LYS A 128 -13.02 -2.24 -8.01
C LYS A 128 -12.21 -1.08 -7.43
N PRO A 129 -12.27 -0.76 -6.12
CA PRO A 129 -11.48 0.35 -5.57
C PRO A 129 -9.98 0.24 -5.88
N TYR A 130 -9.40 -0.97 -5.88
CA TYR A 130 -7.98 -1.14 -6.20
C TYR A 130 -7.63 -0.75 -7.64
N TYR A 131 -8.44 -1.14 -8.62
CA TYR A 131 -8.22 -0.78 -10.02
C TYR A 131 -8.31 0.72 -10.28
N ILE A 132 -9.13 1.42 -9.49
CA ILE A 132 -9.32 2.88 -9.61
C ILE A 132 -8.19 3.62 -8.90
N PHE A 133 -7.91 3.25 -7.64
CA PHE A 133 -6.95 3.99 -6.82
C PHE A 133 -5.50 3.75 -7.22
N ALA A 134 -5.13 2.56 -7.71
CA ALA A 134 -3.75 2.31 -8.11
C ALA A 134 -3.21 3.32 -9.16
N PRO A 135 -3.87 3.54 -10.32
CA PRO A 135 -3.43 4.56 -11.26
C PRO A 135 -3.61 5.98 -10.73
N ILE A 136 -4.68 6.28 -9.98
CA ILE A 136 -4.88 7.62 -9.39
C ILE A 136 -3.72 7.98 -8.46
N ILE A 137 -3.34 7.09 -7.55
CA ILE A 137 -2.24 7.30 -6.61
C ILE A 137 -0.95 7.52 -7.40
N SER A 138 -0.59 6.59 -8.29
CA SER A 138 0.67 6.65 -9.02
C SER A 138 0.81 7.91 -9.88
N VAL A 139 -0.23 8.27 -10.64
CA VAL A 139 -0.21 9.47 -11.49
C VAL A 139 -0.21 10.74 -10.65
N SER A 140 -1.05 10.82 -9.61
CA SER A 140 -1.13 12.02 -8.76
C SER A 140 0.17 12.28 -8.02
N ILE A 141 0.82 11.23 -7.49
CA ILE A 141 2.12 11.34 -6.82
C ILE A 141 3.20 11.80 -7.80
N MET A 142 3.25 11.22 -9.00
CA MET A 142 4.21 11.63 -10.02
C MET A 142 4.03 13.10 -10.42
N LEU A 143 2.79 13.53 -10.67
CA LEU A 143 2.48 14.91 -11.04
C LEU A 143 2.82 15.89 -9.91
N ALA A 144 2.47 15.56 -8.67
CA ALA A 144 2.79 16.38 -7.51
C ALA A 144 4.31 16.49 -7.30
N GLY A 145 5.02 15.36 -7.38
CA GLY A 145 6.47 15.30 -7.13
C GLY A 145 7.34 15.91 -8.23
N TRP A 146 6.82 16.11 -9.45
CA TRP A 146 7.61 16.45 -10.64
C TRP A 146 8.53 17.66 -10.49
N ARG A 147 8.12 18.66 -9.69
CA ARG A 147 8.90 19.89 -9.45
C ARG A 147 9.07 20.23 -7.98
N MET A 148 8.86 19.27 -7.07
CA MET A 148 8.98 19.55 -5.65
C MET A 148 10.43 19.83 -5.26
N GLU A 149 10.57 20.82 -4.39
CA GLU A 149 11.81 21.07 -3.65
C GLU A 149 11.88 20.16 -2.41
N GLU A 150 13.09 20.01 -1.85
CA GLU A 150 13.30 19.15 -0.69
C GLU A 150 12.41 19.52 0.51
N SER A 151 12.19 20.82 0.73
CA SER A 151 11.35 21.36 1.80
C SER A 151 9.88 20.95 1.70
N GLN A 152 9.43 20.52 0.52
CA GLN A 152 8.04 20.16 0.22
C GLN A 152 7.80 18.66 0.16
N LEU A 153 8.84 17.82 0.26
CA LEU A 153 8.73 16.37 0.05
C LEU A 153 7.79 15.66 1.04
N TRP A 154 7.51 16.25 2.21
CA TRP A 154 6.56 15.73 3.19
C TRP A 154 5.11 15.68 2.65
N ILE A 155 4.81 16.39 1.57
CA ILE A 155 3.51 16.34 0.89
C ILE A 155 3.28 14.96 0.25
N ILE A 156 4.33 14.32 -0.29
CA ILE A 156 4.23 13.00 -0.93
C ILE A 156 3.72 11.90 0.05
N PRO A 157 4.36 11.67 1.21
CA PRO A 157 3.86 10.69 2.17
C PRO A 157 2.53 11.10 2.79
N LEU A 158 2.24 12.41 2.91
CA LEU A 158 0.93 12.88 3.34
C LEU A 158 -0.17 12.50 2.34
N MET A 159 0.07 12.72 1.04
CA MET A 159 -0.83 12.31 -0.02
C MET A 159 -1.06 10.79 0.01
N MET A 160 0.01 10.00 0.19
CA MET A 160 -0.12 8.55 0.36
C MET A 160 -1.00 8.19 1.55
N MET A 161 -0.78 8.79 2.72
CA MET A 161 -1.60 8.56 3.92
C MET A 161 -3.09 8.85 3.65
N ILE A 162 -3.39 9.99 3.00
CA ILE A 162 -4.76 10.38 2.63
C ILE A 162 -5.37 9.37 1.65
N PHE A 163 -4.65 9.03 0.58
CA PHE A 163 -5.15 8.08 -0.42
C PHE A 163 -5.39 6.71 0.17
N LEU A 164 -4.51 6.20 1.03
CA LEU A 164 -4.68 4.92 1.69
C LEU A 164 -5.84 4.92 2.66
N THR A 165 -6.06 6.02 3.38
CA THR A 165 -7.23 6.20 4.25
C THR A 165 -8.51 6.09 3.42
N ILE A 166 -8.60 6.84 2.32
CA ILE A 166 -9.78 6.82 1.45
C ILE A 166 -9.95 5.43 0.82
N LEU A 167 -8.89 4.83 0.29
CA LEU A 167 -8.92 3.49 -0.29
C LEU A 167 -9.44 2.46 0.74
N SER A 168 -8.97 2.53 1.99
CA SER A 168 -9.44 1.67 3.08
C SER A 168 -10.95 1.75 3.29
N LEU A 169 -11.52 2.97 3.29
CA LEU A 169 -12.96 3.20 3.41
C LEU A 169 -13.75 2.60 2.25
N PHE A 170 -13.27 2.80 1.01
CA PHE A 170 -13.91 2.23 -0.18
C PHE A 170 -13.83 0.70 -0.20
N LEU A 171 -12.70 0.12 0.21
CA LEU A 171 -12.55 -1.33 0.34
C LEU A 171 -13.46 -1.91 1.41
N TYR A 172 -13.69 -1.18 2.51
CA TYR A 172 -14.66 -1.57 3.53
C TYR A 172 -16.09 -1.59 2.99
N GLY A 173 -16.48 -0.56 2.22
CA GLY A 173 -17.77 -0.52 1.55
C GLY A 173 -17.96 -1.67 0.56
N ASP A 174 -16.94 -1.94 -0.28
CA ASP A 174 -16.94 -3.06 -1.23
C ASP A 174 -17.05 -4.42 -0.52
N TYR A 175 -16.29 -4.62 0.57
CA TYR A 175 -16.38 -5.82 1.40
C TYR A 175 -17.80 -6.01 1.96
N LYS A 176 -18.39 -4.95 2.54
CA LYS A 176 -19.74 -5.00 3.11
C LYS A 176 -20.81 -5.34 2.06
N SER A 177 -20.66 -4.82 0.85
CA SER A 177 -21.54 -5.17 -0.28
C SER A 177 -21.47 -6.66 -0.59
N LYS A 178 -20.26 -7.23 -0.69
CA LYS A 178 -20.05 -8.65 -0.99
C LYS A 178 -20.59 -9.59 0.08
N VAL A 179 -20.49 -9.21 1.36
CA VAL A 179 -21.06 -9.99 2.47
C VAL A 179 -22.58 -10.03 2.42
N LYS A 180 -23.25 -8.92 2.02
CA LYS A 180 -24.72 -8.85 1.95
C LYS A 180 -25.32 -9.54 0.71
N GLY A 181 -24.52 -9.69 -0.34
CA GLY A 181 -24.94 -10.30 -1.60
C GLY A 181 -24.67 -11.81 -1.69
N ASN A 182 -24.15 -12.41 -0.62
CA ASN A 182 -24.07 -13.87 -0.43
C ASN A 182 -25.20 -14.31 0.50
#